data_AF-A0A961ZG52-F1
#
_entry.id   AF-A0A961ZG52-F1
#
_cell.length_a   1.000
_cell.length_b   1.000
_cell.length_c   1.000
_cell.angle_alpha   90.00
_cell.angle_beta   90.00
_cell.angle_gamma   90.00
#
_symmetry.space_group_name_H-M   'P 1'
#
loop_
_entity.id
_entity.type
_entity.pdbx_description
1 polymer ?
#
loop_
_entity_poly.entity_id
_entity_poly.type
_entity_poly.pdbx_seq_one_letter_code
_entity_poly.pdbx_strand_id
1 'polypeptide(L)'
;MSEDARATDSHRESAADSTSRQQAIRAAMVTWFPMLIAVLSLITSIFNGYLNNKFVNTIRGRLTQSEYMSTCRETIDAYFQVKYRAGVVARANAAVSGVGSPAAGVTTVGSPAVGSSPPVSTAQASGPPSAADIEAGNAVARFGALATYLANLRDEKIRASYTELYWILDRLVATAASSTPDERRQAIAKADAIFYALNADCIKAAEVRG
;
A
#
# COMPACT_ATOMS: atom_id res chain seq x y z
N MET A 1 5.50 73.47 -74.35
CA MET A 1 5.56 72.03 -74.67
C MET A 1 6.48 71.28 -73.69
N SER A 2 6.39 71.56 -72.37
CA SER A 2 7.30 71.01 -71.35
C SER A 2 6.64 70.64 -70.01
N GLU A 3 5.31 70.71 -69.91
CA GLU A 3 4.58 70.34 -68.68
C GLU A 3 4.16 68.86 -68.64
N ASP A 4 4.01 68.20 -69.79
CA ASP A 4 3.57 66.79 -69.84
C ASP A 4 4.65 65.76 -69.45
N ALA A 5 5.93 66.13 -69.46
CA ALA A 5 7.01 65.19 -69.14
C ALA A 5 7.18 64.94 -67.63
N ARG A 6 6.70 65.85 -66.77
CA ARG A 6 6.94 65.79 -65.32
C ARG A 6 5.90 64.96 -64.56
N ALA A 7 4.68 64.82 -65.10
CA ALA A 7 3.61 64.05 -64.47
C ALA A 7 3.78 62.53 -64.65
N THR A 8 4.46 62.08 -65.72
CA THR A 8 4.70 60.65 -65.97
C THR A 8 5.79 60.03 -65.09
N ASP A 9 6.66 60.84 -64.48
CA ASP A 9 7.78 60.33 -63.67
C ASP A 9 7.34 59.96 -62.25
N SER A 10 6.48 60.78 -61.61
CA SER A 10 6.02 60.51 -60.24
C SER A 10 5.15 59.26 -60.11
N HIS A 11 4.44 58.89 -61.18
CA HIS A 11 3.65 57.66 -61.23
C HIS A 11 4.51 56.41 -61.43
N ARG A 12 5.67 56.53 -62.08
CA ARG A 12 6.59 55.41 -62.32
C ARG A 12 7.41 55.07 -61.06
N GLU A 13 7.81 56.08 -60.29
CA GLU A 13 8.49 55.88 -59.00
C GLU A 13 7.58 55.21 -57.95
N SER A 14 6.29 55.57 -57.88
CA SER A 14 5.35 54.96 -56.92
C SER A 14 5.02 53.49 -57.20
N ALA A 15 5.02 53.07 -58.47
CA ALA A 15 4.80 51.67 -58.85
C ALA A 15 6.02 50.78 -58.58
N ALA A 16 7.23 51.34 -58.70
CA ALA A 16 8.47 50.64 -58.38
C ALA A 16 8.65 50.42 -56.87
N ASP A 17 8.33 51.42 -56.04
CA ASP A 17 8.44 51.34 -54.56
C ASP A 17 7.44 50.34 -53.94
N SER A 18 6.21 50.27 -54.48
CA SER A 18 5.22 49.31 -54.01
C SER A 18 5.59 47.86 -54.35
N THR A 19 6.24 47.63 -55.50
CA THR A 19 6.68 46.30 -55.94
C THR A 19 7.87 45.78 -55.12
N SER A 20 8.85 46.65 -54.81
CA SER A 20 10.00 46.29 -53.98
C SER A 20 9.60 46.02 -52.52
N ARG A 21 8.69 46.82 -51.94
CA ARG A 21 8.09 46.53 -50.62
C ARG A 21 7.35 45.20 -50.59
N GLN A 22 6.57 44.87 -51.62
CA GLN A 22 5.88 43.59 -51.69
C GLN A 22 6.85 42.41 -51.80
N GLN A 23 7.94 42.54 -52.54
CA GLN A 23 8.97 41.50 -52.64
C GLN A 23 9.73 41.33 -51.32
N ALA A 24 10.06 42.43 -50.62
CA ALA A 24 10.67 42.39 -49.30
C ALA A 24 9.75 41.72 -48.26
N ILE A 25 8.45 42.03 -48.28
CA ILE A 25 7.45 41.41 -47.40
C ILE A 25 7.30 39.90 -47.71
N ARG A 26 7.24 39.52 -48.98
CA ARG A 26 7.16 38.11 -49.39
C ARG A 26 8.42 37.33 -48.99
N ALA A 27 9.60 37.91 -49.16
CA ALA A 27 10.87 37.29 -48.75
C ALA A 27 10.97 37.15 -47.22
N ALA A 28 10.51 38.16 -46.47
CA ALA A 28 10.43 38.08 -45.01
C ALA A 28 9.45 36.98 -44.56
N MET A 29 8.27 36.88 -45.17
CA MET A 29 7.28 35.84 -44.85
C MET A 29 7.80 34.42 -45.13
N VAL A 30 8.47 34.21 -46.27
CA VAL A 30 8.98 32.88 -46.65
C VAL A 30 10.09 32.39 -45.71
N THR A 31 10.84 33.30 -45.08
CA THR A 31 11.95 32.94 -44.17
C THR A 31 11.49 32.84 -42.71
N TRP A 32 10.58 33.70 -42.27
CA TRP A 32 10.09 33.70 -40.88
C TRP A 32 9.06 32.61 -40.59
N PHE A 33 8.17 32.33 -41.54
CA PHE A 33 7.09 31.36 -41.35
C PHE A 33 7.59 29.93 -41.02
N PRO A 34 8.57 29.35 -41.74
CA PRO A 34 9.08 28.01 -41.41
C PRO A 34 9.87 27.98 -40.09
N MET A 35 10.60 29.04 -39.75
CA MET A 35 11.24 29.20 -38.43
C MET A 35 10.22 29.15 -37.29
N LEU A 36 9.09 29.85 -37.47
CA LEU A 36 8.04 29.91 -36.46
C LEU A 36 7.31 28.56 -36.31
N ILE A 37 7.05 27.86 -37.42
CA ILE A 37 6.52 26.49 -37.38
C ILE A 37 7.49 25.54 -36.65
N ALA A 38 8.79 25.61 -36.94
CA ALA A 38 9.78 24.76 -36.29
C ALA A 38 9.81 24.99 -34.76
N VAL A 39 9.73 26.25 -34.31
CA VAL A 39 9.65 26.58 -32.89
C VAL A 39 8.35 26.06 -32.27
N LEU A 40 7.21 26.22 -32.94
CA LEU A 40 5.94 25.67 -32.45
C LEU A 40 5.96 24.14 -32.35
N SER A 41 6.52 23.45 -33.35
CA SER A 41 6.70 21.99 -33.31
C SER A 41 7.62 21.54 -32.16
N LEU A 42 8.71 22.28 -31.90
CA LEU A 42 9.59 22.00 -30.78
C LEU A 42 8.89 22.22 -29.43
N ILE A 43 8.13 23.32 -29.29
CA ILE A 43 7.34 23.60 -28.08
C ILE A 43 6.32 22.49 -27.86
N THR A 44 5.58 22.06 -28.89
CA THR A 44 4.63 20.94 -28.77
C THR A 44 5.33 19.65 -28.32
N SER A 45 6.52 19.33 -28.85
CA SER A 45 7.31 18.17 -28.43
C SER A 45 7.75 18.28 -26.96
N ILE A 46 8.26 19.44 -26.55
CA ILE A 46 8.65 19.70 -25.15
C ILE A 46 7.43 19.63 -24.24
N PHE A 47 6.28 20.15 -24.67
CA PHE A 47 5.05 20.15 -23.89
C PHE A 47 4.51 18.73 -23.72
N ASN A 48 4.52 17.92 -24.78
CA ASN A 48 4.14 16.51 -24.71
C ASN A 48 5.10 15.70 -23.81
N GLY A 49 6.40 15.96 -23.87
CA GLY A 49 7.39 15.34 -22.98
C GLY A 49 7.26 15.80 -21.53
N TYR A 50 7.00 17.09 -21.31
CA TYR A 50 6.82 17.70 -19.99
C TYR A 50 5.54 17.24 -19.32
N LEU A 51 4.42 17.20 -20.05
CA LEU A 51 3.16 16.67 -19.56
C LEU A 51 3.32 15.17 -19.22
N ASN A 52 3.91 14.35 -20.09
CA ASN A 52 4.12 12.94 -19.77
C ASN A 52 5.00 12.74 -18.54
N ASN A 53 6.13 13.44 -18.41
CA ASN A 53 6.98 13.32 -17.21
C ASN A 53 6.32 13.87 -15.94
N LYS A 54 5.55 14.96 -16.04
CA LYS A 54 4.85 15.56 -14.89
C LYS A 54 3.65 14.73 -14.45
N PHE A 55 2.86 14.19 -15.38
CA PHE A 55 1.77 13.27 -15.07
C PHE A 55 2.31 11.96 -14.51
N VAL A 56 3.35 11.37 -15.08
CA VAL A 56 3.93 10.13 -14.56
C VAL A 56 4.51 10.32 -13.14
N ASN A 57 5.20 11.43 -12.86
CA ASN A 57 5.73 11.70 -11.51
C ASN A 57 4.63 12.07 -10.49
N THR A 58 3.60 12.80 -10.90
CA THR A 58 2.49 13.21 -10.01
C THR A 58 1.52 12.06 -9.75
N ILE A 59 1.22 11.24 -10.76
CA ILE A 59 0.31 10.10 -10.68
C ILE A 59 1.00 8.93 -9.96
N ARG A 60 2.28 8.61 -10.24
CA ARG A 60 3.01 7.59 -9.47
C ARG A 60 3.18 7.99 -8.02
N GLY A 61 3.49 9.26 -7.72
CA GLY A 61 3.63 9.72 -6.34
C GLY A 61 2.34 9.63 -5.52
N ARG A 62 1.20 10.01 -6.09
CA ARG A 62 -0.09 10.02 -5.37
C ARG A 62 -0.80 8.66 -5.33
N LEU A 63 -0.72 7.84 -6.37
CA LEU A 63 -1.26 6.47 -6.31
C LEU A 63 -0.50 5.62 -5.30
N THR A 64 0.83 5.63 -5.34
CA THR A 64 1.64 4.88 -4.36
C THR A 64 1.42 5.36 -2.92
N GLN A 65 1.16 6.65 -2.69
CA GLN A 65 0.78 7.15 -1.36
C GLN A 65 -0.60 6.66 -0.92
N SER A 66 -1.62 6.74 -1.79
CA SER A 66 -2.97 6.31 -1.47
C SER A 66 -3.08 4.79 -1.25
N GLU A 67 -2.33 4.02 -2.04
CA GLU A 67 -2.19 2.57 -1.89
C GLU A 67 -1.40 2.21 -0.62
N TYR A 68 -0.37 2.98 -0.27
CA TYR A 68 0.37 2.78 0.98
C TYR A 68 -0.49 3.05 2.22
N MET A 69 -1.25 4.15 2.24
CA MET A 69 -2.13 4.48 3.38
C MET A 69 -3.24 3.45 3.57
N SER A 70 -3.90 3.06 2.48
CA SER A 70 -4.91 2.01 2.52
C SER A 70 -4.31 0.69 3.01
N THR A 71 -3.14 0.30 2.49
CA THR A 71 -2.48 -0.93 2.93
C THR A 71 -2.03 -0.88 4.40
N CYS A 72 -1.54 0.26 4.89
CA CYS A 72 -1.19 0.36 6.31
C CYS A 72 -2.44 0.23 7.20
N ARG A 73 -3.56 0.87 6.83
CA ARG A 73 -4.84 0.69 7.53
C ARG A 73 -5.29 -0.78 7.51
N GLU A 74 -5.24 -1.43 6.35
CA GLU A 74 -5.61 -2.84 6.23
C GLU A 74 -4.71 -3.76 7.06
N THR A 75 -3.42 -3.44 7.16
CA THR A 75 -2.46 -4.18 7.98
C THR A 75 -2.78 -4.04 9.48
N ILE A 76 -3.18 -2.84 9.90
CA ILE A 76 -3.65 -2.58 11.28
C ILE A 76 -4.90 -3.41 11.59
N ASP A 77 -5.88 -3.40 10.71
CA ASP A 77 -7.12 -4.16 10.89
C ASP A 77 -6.83 -5.68 10.90
N ALA A 78 -5.97 -6.17 10.00
CA ALA A 78 -5.55 -7.57 9.97
C ALA A 78 -4.81 -7.99 11.25
N TYR A 79 -3.94 -7.15 11.81
CA TYR A 79 -3.26 -7.41 13.07
C TYR A 79 -4.24 -7.66 14.22
N PHE A 80 -5.22 -6.76 14.39
CA PHE A 80 -6.22 -6.92 15.44
C PHE A 80 -7.14 -8.12 15.19
N GLN A 81 -7.42 -8.43 13.92
CA GLN A 81 -8.16 -9.63 13.55
C GLN A 81 -7.43 -10.91 14.00
N VAL A 82 -6.11 -11.00 13.80
CA VAL A 82 -5.30 -12.14 14.29
C VAL A 82 -5.39 -12.25 15.82
N LYS A 83 -5.18 -11.14 16.53
CA LYS A 83 -5.24 -11.11 18.01
C LYS A 83 -6.60 -11.57 18.53
N TYR A 84 -7.68 -11.13 17.90
CA TYR A 84 -9.04 -11.57 18.22
C TYR A 84 -9.22 -13.07 17.99
N ARG A 85 -8.84 -13.58 16.81
CA ARG A 85 -9.01 -14.99 16.44
C ARG A 85 -8.16 -15.93 17.28
N ALA A 86 -6.93 -15.56 17.63
CA ALA A 86 -6.09 -16.31 18.56
C ALA A 86 -6.79 -16.45 19.94
N GLY A 87 -7.44 -15.39 20.42
CA GLY A 87 -8.24 -15.43 21.65
C GLY A 87 -9.49 -16.32 21.55
N VAL A 88 -10.12 -16.38 20.38
CA VAL A 88 -11.25 -17.29 20.13
C VAL A 88 -10.80 -18.75 20.16
N VAL A 89 -9.69 -19.08 19.48
CA VAL A 89 -9.09 -20.43 19.49
C VAL A 89 -8.75 -20.88 20.91
N ALA A 90 -8.12 -20.00 21.70
CA ALA A 90 -7.79 -20.28 23.10
C ALA A 90 -9.04 -20.59 23.95
N ARG A 91 -10.14 -19.85 23.77
CA ARG A 91 -11.39 -20.07 24.52
C ARG A 91 -12.15 -21.30 24.06
N ALA A 92 -12.23 -21.53 22.75
CA ALA A 92 -12.90 -22.70 22.19
C ALA A 92 -12.30 -24.00 22.72
N ASN A 93 -10.97 -24.07 22.79
CA ASN A 93 -10.27 -25.23 23.33
C ASN A 93 -10.35 -25.33 24.87
N ALA A 94 -10.38 -24.21 25.59
CA ALA A 94 -10.61 -24.23 27.04
C ALA A 94 -12.01 -24.80 27.40
N ALA A 95 -13.02 -24.52 26.58
CA ALA A 95 -14.36 -25.09 26.72
C ALA A 95 -14.42 -26.59 26.42
N VAL A 96 -13.64 -27.07 25.43
CA VAL A 96 -13.52 -28.50 25.09
C VAL A 96 -12.77 -29.28 26.18
N SER A 97 -11.75 -28.68 26.79
CA SER A 97 -10.93 -29.33 27.81
C SER A 97 -11.55 -29.37 29.21
N GLY A 98 -12.71 -28.74 29.44
CA GLY A 98 -13.41 -28.78 30.74
C GLY A 98 -12.69 -28.09 31.90
N VAL A 99 -11.59 -27.36 31.65
CA VAL A 99 -10.75 -26.72 32.69
C VAL A 99 -11.32 -25.36 33.16
N GLY A 100 -12.54 -25.00 32.76
CA GLY A 100 -13.11 -23.68 33.04
C GLY A 100 -14.62 -23.64 33.18
N SER A 101 -15.19 -24.36 34.16
CA SER A 101 -16.50 -24.02 34.72
C SER A 101 -16.32 -23.36 36.08
N PRO A 102 -16.72 -22.09 36.30
CA PRO A 102 -17.12 -21.67 37.63
C PRO A 102 -18.41 -22.45 37.96
N ALA A 103 -18.35 -23.23 39.03
CA ALA A 103 -19.43 -24.06 39.50
C ALA A 103 -20.72 -23.26 39.75
N ALA A 104 -21.75 -23.48 38.93
CA ALA A 104 -23.12 -23.42 39.40
C ALA A 104 -23.44 -24.82 39.94
N GLY A 105 -23.62 -24.90 41.26
CA GLY A 105 -23.76 -26.16 41.98
C GLY A 105 -24.95 -26.98 41.49
N VAL A 106 -24.65 -28.23 41.12
CA VAL A 106 -25.61 -29.33 41.17
C VAL A 106 -24.92 -30.47 41.88
N THR A 107 -25.33 -30.67 43.13
CA THR A 107 -24.93 -31.80 43.97
C THR A 107 -25.69 -33.03 43.51
N THR A 108 -25.01 -33.97 42.86
CA THR A 108 -25.48 -35.36 42.74
C THR A 108 -24.46 -36.28 43.37
N VAL A 109 -24.83 -36.81 44.54
CA VAL A 109 -24.11 -37.80 45.34
C VAL A 109 -24.26 -39.18 44.69
N GLY A 110 -23.18 -39.98 44.63
CA GLY A 110 -23.31 -41.42 44.37
C GLY A 110 -22.06 -42.20 43.95
N SER A 111 -21.11 -42.38 44.88
CA SER A 111 -20.29 -43.59 45.17
C SER A 111 -19.47 -44.38 44.11
N PRO A 112 -18.43 -45.14 44.55
CA PRO A 112 -17.21 -45.38 43.77
C PRO A 112 -17.07 -46.80 43.20
N ALA A 113 -16.28 -46.96 42.14
CA ALA A 113 -15.69 -48.25 41.78
C ALA A 113 -14.28 -48.08 41.20
N VAL A 114 -13.42 -48.97 41.69
CA VAL A 114 -11.97 -49.13 41.51
C VAL A 114 -11.63 -49.58 40.09
N GLY A 115 -10.50 -49.09 39.53
CA GLY A 115 -9.96 -49.60 38.27
C GLY A 115 -8.73 -48.84 37.78
N SER A 116 -7.57 -49.16 38.35
CA SER A 116 -6.26 -48.64 37.94
C SER A 116 -5.82 -49.24 36.60
N SER A 117 -5.60 -48.40 35.59
CA SER A 117 -4.76 -48.72 34.43
C SER A 117 -4.11 -47.42 33.96
N PRO A 118 -2.78 -47.37 33.72
CA PRO A 118 -2.13 -46.15 33.27
C PRO A 118 -2.59 -45.80 31.85
N PRO A 119 -2.85 -44.53 31.52
CA PRO A 119 -3.17 -44.15 30.16
C PRO A 119 -1.92 -44.30 29.30
N VAL A 120 -2.03 -45.14 28.27
CA VAL A 120 -1.14 -45.06 27.11
C VAL A 120 -1.37 -43.67 26.51
N SER A 121 -0.43 -42.76 26.75
CA SER A 121 -0.36 -41.43 26.11
C SER A 121 -0.07 -41.59 24.63
N THR A 122 -1.10 -41.95 23.87
CA THR A 122 -1.20 -41.73 22.44
C THR A 122 -2.43 -40.85 22.21
N ALA A 123 -2.30 -39.58 22.54
CA ALA A 123 -3.23 -38.54 22.08
C ALA A 123 -2.41 -37.42 21.46
N GLN A 124 -1.78 -37.76 20.35
CA GLN A 124 -1.49 -36.82 19.29
C GLN A 124 -2.84 -36.15 18.97
N ALA A 125 -3.00 -34.90 19.39
CA ALA A 125 -4.15 -34.06 19.05
C ALA A 125 -4.13 -33.78 17.54
N SER A 126 -4.48 -34.80 16.76
CA SER A 126 -4.54 -34.79 15.30
C SER A 126 -5.99 -34.91 14.86
N GLY A 127 -6.89 -34.18 15.54
CA GLY A 127 -8.18 -33.87 14.95
C GLY A 127 -7.97 -32.90 13.78
N PRO A 128 -8.85 -32.89 12.77
CA PRO A 128 -8.84 -31.84 11.77
C PRO A 128 -8.91 -30.45 12.44
N PRO A 129 -8.21 -29.44 11.91
CA PRO A 129 -8.24 -28.09 12.48
C PRO A 129 -9.68 -27.60 12.60
N SER A 130 -10.02 -27.01 13.73
CA SER A 130 -11.35 -26.44 13.95
C SER A 130 -11.58 -25.24 13.02
N ALA A 131 -12.84 -24.86 12.81
CA ALA A 131 -13.16 -23.64 12.07
C ALA A 131 -12.44 -22.41 12.64
N ALA A 132 -12.29 -22.34 13.97
CA ALA A 132 -11.55 -21.26 14.63
C ALA A 132 -10.05 -21.29 14.30
N ASP A 133 -9.43 -22.47 14.21
CA ASP A 133 -8.03 -22.63 13.83
C ASP A 133 -7.80 -22.20 12.37
N ILE A 134 -8.70 -22.59 11.46
CA ILE A 134 -8.65 -22.21 10.05
C ILE A 134 -8.81 -20.70 9.90
N GLU A 135 -9.78 -20.10 10.58
CA GLU A 135 -10.01 -18.65 10.54
C GLU A 135 -8.82 -17.85 11.11
N ALA A 136 -8.19 -18.35 12.17
CA ALA A 136 -7.00 -17.73 12.75
C ALA A 136 -5.79 -17.83 11.79
N GLY A 137 -5.58 -18.99 11.16
CA GLY A 137 -4.53 -19.17 10.15
C GLY A 137 -4.73 -18.26 8.93
N ASN A 138 -5.96 -18.15 8.42
CA ASN A 138 -6.31 -17.25 7.32
C ASN A 138 -6.06 -15.78 7.68
N ALA A 139 -6.32 -15.37 8.92
CA ALA A 139 -6.04 -14.02 9.39
C ALA A 139 -4.52 -13.73 9.40
N VAL A 140 -3.70 -14.68 9.84
CA VAL A 140 -2.23 -14.56 9.82
C VAL A 140 -1.71 -14.49 8.39
N ALA A 141 -2.21 -15.33 7.49
CA ALA A 141 -1.84 -15.32 6.08
C ALA A 141 -2.17 -13.97 5.42
N ARG A 142 -3.36 -13.43 5.70
CA ARG A 142 -3.75 -12.09 5.22
C ARG A 142 -2.82 -11.00 5.74
N PHE A 143 -2.49 -11.02 7.04
CA PHE A 143 -1.52 -10.09 7.62
C PHE A 143 -0.16 -10.23 6.93
N GLY A 144 0.35 -11.46 6.74
CA GLY A 144 1.64 -11.72 6.11
C GLY A 144 1.74 -11.20 4.68
N ALA A 145 0.67 -11.32 3.90
CA ALA A 145 0.60 -10.77 2.54
C ALA A 145 0.71 -9.23 2.54
N LEU A 146 -0.05 -8.55 3.39
CA LEU A 146 -0.02 -7.09 3.52
C LEU A 146 1.34 -6.60 4.08
N ALA A 147 1.87 -7.29 5.09
CA ALA A 147 3.15 -6.99 5.70
C ALA A 147 4.30 -7.13 4.70
N THR A 148 4.27 -8.15 3.83
CA THR A 148 5.29 -8.33 2.78
C THR A 148 5.24 -7.21 1.75
N TYR A 149 4.03 -6.79 1.35
CA TYR A 149 3.87 -5.64 0.46
C TYR A 149 4.46 -4.37 1.08
N LEU A 150 4.13 -4.06 2.34
CA LEU A 150 4.68 -2.89 3.03
C LEU A 150 6.19 -2.99 3.21
N ALA A 151 6.69 -4.15 3.60
CA ALA A 151 8.12 -4.38 3.83
C ALA A 151 8.98 -4.15 2.59
N ASN A 152 8.46 -4.45 1.39
CA ASN A 152 9.15 -4.19 0.12
C ASN A 152 9.31 -2.69 -0.20
N LEU A 153 8.56 -1.81 0.48
CA LEU A 153 8.60 -0.36 0.29
C LEU A 153 9.40 0.36 1.38
N ARG A 154 10.04 -0.39 2.29
CA ARG A 154 10.77 0.14 3.45
C ARG A 154 12.23 -0.33 3.46
N ASP A 155 13.01 0.24 4.37
CA ASP A 155 14.38 -0.17 4.61
C ASP A 155 14.47 -1.53 5.32
N GLU A 156 15.69 -2.09 5.32
CA GLU A 156 15.98 -3.42 5.86
C GLU A 156 15.51 -3.60 7.31
N LYS A 157 15.64 -2.56 8.14
CA LYS A 157 15.29 -2.63 9.55
C LYS A 157 13.78 -2.78 9.73
N ILE A 158 13.00 -1.98 9.01
CA ILE A 158 11.52 -2.05 9.05
C ILE A 158 11.03 -3.38 8.45
N ARG A 159 11.65 -3.85 7.36
CA ARG A 159 11.36 -5.17 6.77
C ARG A 159 11.60 -6.31 7.75
N ALA A 160 12.70 -6.26 8.51
CA ALA A 160 12.97 -7.23 9.56
C ALA A 160 11.90 -7.21 10.66
N SER A 161 11.43 -6.01 11.06
CA SER A 161 10.35 -5.87 12.05
C SER A 161 9.01 -6.47 11.58
N TYR A 162 8.63 -6.28 10.32
CA TYR A 162 7.44 -6.95 9.75
C TYR A 162 7.56 -8.48 9.77
N THR A 163 8.74 -8.99 9.44
CA THR A 163 9.03 -10.42 9.44
C THR A 163 8.98 -11.00 10.86
N GLU A 164 9.60 -10.32 11.83
CA GLU A 164 9.54 -10.73 13.23
C GLU A 164 8.11 -10.72 13.77
N LEU A 165 7.33 -9.67 13.46
CA LEU A 165 5.94 -9.59 13.85
C LEU A 165 5.11 -10.74 13.27
N TYR A 166 5.30 -11.05 11.98
CA TYR A 166 4.66 -12.20 11.34
C TYR A 166 4.96 -13.51 12.10
N TRP A 167 6.22 -13.78 12.42
CA TRP A 167 6.59 -15.00 13.14
C TRP A 167 5.99 -15.08 14.54
N ILE A 168 5.87 -13.95 15.25
CA ILE A 168 5.22 -13.92 16.56
C ILE A 168 3.73 -14.24 16.43
N LEU A 169 3.05 -13.67 15.42
CA LEU A 169 1.62 -13.89 15.18
C LEU A 169 1.32 -15.32 14.73
N ASP A 170 2.15 -15.87 13.83
CA ASP A 170 2.06 -17.25 13.38
C ASP A 170 2.20 -18.21 14.56
N ARG A 171 3.24 -18.02 15.38
CA ARG A 171 3.44 -18.82 16.60
C ARG A 171 2.32 -18.65 17.61
N LEU A 172 1.79 -17.44 17.78
CA LEU A 172 0.67 -17.17 18.68
C LEU A 172 -0.56 -17.98 18.28
N VAL A 173 -0.90 -18.03 17.00
CA VAL A 173 -2.01 -18.83 16.49
C VAL A 173 -1.72 -20.33 16.58
N ALA A 174 -0.55 -20.77 16.14
CA ALA A 174 -0.16 -22.19 16.14
C ALA A 174 -0.17 -22.80 17.54
N THR A 175 0.19 -22.01 18.56
CA THR A 175 0.24 -22.43 19.96
C THR A 175 -0.96 -21.98 20.78
N ALA A 176 -1.97 -21.33 20.18
CA ALA A 176 -3.07 -20.69 20.91
C ALA A 176 -3.83 -21.68 21.83
N ALA A 177 -3.98 -22.93 21.37
CA ALA A 177 -4.67 -24.00 22.08
C ALA A 177 -3.86 -24.58 23.25
N SER A 178 -2.53 -24.62 23.14
CA SER A 178 -1.65 -25.31 24.11
C SER A 178 -0.90 -24.36 25.04
N SER A 179 -0.89 -23.05 24.73
CA SER A 179 -0.19 -22.03 25.52
C SER A 179 -0.97 -21.62 26.76
N THR A 180 -0.24 -21.31 27.82
CA THR A 180 -0.79 -20.75 29.05
C THR A 180 -1.28 -19.30 28.83
N PRO A 181 -2.18 -18.78 29.68
CA PRO A 181 -2.59 -17.38 29.61
C PRO A 181 -1.41 -16.39 29.69
N ASP A 182 -0.39 -16.69 30.48
CA ASP A 182 0.80 -15.84 30.63
C ASP A 182 1.68 -15.83 29.39
N GLU A 183 1.96 -17.00 28.81
CA GLU A 183 2.72 -17.10 27.55
C GLU A 183 2.02 -16.33 26.42
N ARG A 184 0.69 -16.44 26.32
CA ARG A 184 -0.08 -15.66 25.33
C ARG A 184 0.01 -14.17 25.59
N ARG A 185 -0.13 -13.73 26.84
CA ARG A 185 0.01 -12.31 27.21
C ARG A 185 1.39 -11.77 26.84
N GLN A 186 2.45 -12.53 27.08
CA GLN A 186 3.80 -12.13 26.75
C GLN A 186 4.04 -12.05 25.25
N ALA A 187 3.55 -13.04 24.48
CA ALA A 187 3.62 -13.02 23.02
C ALA A 187 2.87 -11.81 22.43
N ILE A 188 1.66 -11.53 22.94
CA ILE A 188 0.87 -10.36 22.55
C ILE A 188 1.59 -9.06 22.90
N ALA A 189 2.16 -8.94 24.10
CA ALA A 189 2.89 -7.74 24.51
C ALA A 189 4.10 -7.48 23.61
N LYS A 190 4.84 -8.53 23.24
CA LYS A 190 5.95 -8.43 22.29
C LYS A 190 5.47 -8.00 20.90
N ALA A 191 4.38 -8.60 20.41
CA ALA A 191 3.76 -8.24 19.13
C ALA A 191 3.29 -6.77 19.12
N ASP A 192 2.61 -6.34 20.19
CA ASP A 192 2.08 -4.98 20.34
C ASP A 192 3.22 -3.94 20.32
N ALA A 193 4.37 -4.24 20.94
CA ALA A 193 5.54 -3.34 20.92
C ALA A 193 6.11 -3.14 19.52
N ILE A 194 6.27 -4.22 18.74
CA ILE A 194 6.76 -4.14 17.35
C ILE A 194 5.73 -3.44 16.47
N PHE A 195 4.46 -3.82 16.60
CA PHE A 195 3.37 -3.24 15.84
C PHE A 195 3.24 -1.73 16.09
N TYR A 196 3.39 -1.27 17.33
CA TYR A 196 3.35 0.15 17.66
C TYR A 196 4.46 0.94 16.94
N ALA A 197 5.68 0.39 16.91
CA ALA A 197 6.80 0.99 16.18
C ALA A 197 6.53 1.05 14.67
N LEU A 198 5.98 -0.03 14.07
CA LEU A 198 5.61 -0.09 12.66
C LEU A 198 4.47 0.88 12.30
N ASN A 199 3.49 1.04 13.18
CA ASN A 199 2.38 1.97 12.96
C ASN A 199 2.85 3.43 13.01
N ALA A 200 3.71 3.77 13.98
CA ALA A 200 4.33 5.09 14.03
C ALA A 200 5.16 5.38 12.77
N ASP A 201 5.85 4.37 12.24
CA ASP A 201 6.59 4.45 10.99
C ASP A 201 5.67 4.69 9.77
N CYS A 202 4.53 4.00 9.70
CA CYS A 202 3.51 4.25 8.68
C CYS A 202 3.01 5.70 8.68
N ILE A 203 2.70 6.25 9.84
CA ILE A 203 2.22 7.63 9.98
C ILE A 203 3.30 8.61 9.54
N LYS A 204 4.55 8.42 9.98
CA LYS A 204 5.67 9.27 9.54
C LYS A 204 5.91 9.19 8.04
N ALA A 205 5.81 7.99 7.46
CA ALA A 205 5.91 7.80 6.02
C ALA A 205 4.77 8.48 5.24
N ALA A 206 3.63 8.74 5.90
CA ALA A 206 2.53 9.53 5.36
C ALA A 206 2.85 11.01 5.31
N GLU A 207 3.37 11.55 6.41
CA GLU A 207 3.65 12.97 6.59
C GLU A 207 4.76 13.47 5.67
N VAL A 208 5.85 12.70 5.53
CA VAL A 208 7.01 13.10 4.71
C VAL A 208 6.70 13.13 3.20
N ARG A 209 5.61 12.48 2.77
CA ARG A 209 5.20 12.38 1.36
C ARG A 209 4.00 13.27 1.00
N GLY A 210 3.46 14.05 1.94
CA GLY A 210 2.37 15.01 1.73
C GLY A 210 2.87 16.43 1.54
#